data_AF-A0A8B6F556-F1
#
_entry.id   AF-A0A8B6F556-F1
#
_cell.length_a   1.000
_cell.length_b   1.000
_cell.length_c   1.000
_cell.angle_alpha   90.00
_cell.angle_beta   90.00
_cell.angle_gamma   90.00
#
_symmetry.space_group_name_H-M   'P 1'
#
loop_
_entity.id
_entity.type
_entity.pdbx_description
1 polymer ?
#
loop_
_entity_poly.entity_id
_entity_poly.type
_entity_poly.pdbx_seq_one_letter_code
_entity_poly.pdbx_strand_id
1 'polypeptide(L)'
;MSEQNSLYSDEGSDDNELSSGDEWLENYNAEVDHGSPDNTPVVSDRRANDEDDAAPENAELVWRETYEELDIDPFIQTTGPSHNLNPNASELEYFKLFFDDNMLEKIVSQTNQYAAQNGPDPLWSDTTRDEISAFIGAFFIS
;
A
#
# COMPACT_ATOMS: atom_id res chain seq x y z
N MET A 1 -68.97 -29.96 8.16
CA MET A 1 -68.24 -29.50 6.95
C MET A 1 -68.20 -27.99 7.04
N SER A 2 -67.07 -27.45 7.48
CA SER A 2 -66.90 -26.02 7.79
C SER A 2 -65.88 -25.40 6.85
N GLU A 3 -66.40 -24.48 6.04
CA GLU A 3 -65.93 -23.14 5.66
C GLU A 3 -64.45 -22.85 5.32
N GLN A 4 -64.33 -22.33 4.10
CA GLN A 4 -63.39 -21.40 3.46
C GLN A 4 -62.30 -20.69 4.29
N ASN A 5 -61.10 -20.57 3.71
CA ASN A 5 -60.46 -19.26 3.50
C ASN A 5 -59.42 -19.33 2.35
N SER A 6 -59.48 -18.34 1.45
CA SER A 6 -58.54 -18.08 0.35
C SER A 6 -57.68 -16.89 0.74
N LEU A 7 -56.35 -16.99 0.77
CA LEU A 7 -55.50 -15.80 0.73
C LEU A 7 -54.08 -16.09 0.22
N TYR A 8 -53.65 -15.26 -0.73
CA TYR A 8 -52.31 -15.11 -1.27
C TYR A 8 -51.23 -14.92 -0.18
N SER A 9 -50.03 -15.43 -0.43
CA SER A 9 -48.73 -14.95 0.08
C SER A 9 -47.69 -15.44 -0.94
N ASP A 10 -47.23 -14.61 -1.88
CA ASP A 10 -46.14 -13.65 -1.74
C ASP A 10 -44.90 -14.27 -1.09
N GLU A 11 -44.19 -15.10 -1.85
CA GLU A 11 -42.80 -15.44 -1.54
C GLU A 11 -41.93 -14.42 -2.26
N GLY A 12 -41.64 -13.35 -1.51
CA GLY A 12 -40.67 -12.33 -1.87
C GLY A 12 -39.32 -12.96 -2.16
N SER A 13 -38.71 -12.43 -3.22
CA SER A 13 -37.28 -12.47 -3.47
C SER A 13 -36.56 -11.97 -2.22
N ASP A 14 -35.81 -12.85 -1.56
CA ASP A 14 -34.81 -12.48 -0.57
C ASP A 14 -33.44 -12.58 -1.25
N ASP A 15 -33.21 -11.59 -2.10
CA ASP A 15 -31.92 -11.02 -2.45
C ASP A 15 -31.28 -10.46 -1.18
N ASN A 16 -30.72 -11.34 -0.34
CA ASN A 16 -29.84 -10.91 0.72
C ASN A 16 -28.40 -10.89 0.20
N GLU A 17 -28.01 -9.69 -0.20
CA GLU A 17 -26.69 -9.27 -0.61
C GLU A 17 -25.60 -9.86 0.32
N LEU A 18 -24.62 -10.54 -0.28
CA LEU A 18 -23.34 -10.83 0.37
C LEU A 18 -22.56 -9.52 0.51
N SER A 19 -22.99 -8.69 1.46
CA SER A 19 -22.25 -7.54 1.97
C SER A 19 -21.47 -7.96 3.20
N SER A 20 -20.28 -8.52 3.00
CA SER A 20 -19.29 -8.78 4.05
C SER A 20 -17.92 -8.96 3.41
N GLY A 21 -17.46 -7.93 2.70
CA GLY A 21 -16.10 -7.83 2.15
C GLY A 21 -15.23 -6.78 2.84
N ASP A 22 -15.82 -5.91 3.66
CA ASP A 22 -15.20 -4.64 4.04
C ASP A 22 -14.73 -4.57 5.51
N GLU A 23 -14.90 -5.64 6.29
CA GLU A 23 -14.50 -5.65 7.71
C GLU A 23 -12.98 -5.75 7.94
N TRP A 24 -12.20 -6.11 6.92
CA TRP A 24 -10.74 -6.23 7.04
C TRP A 24 -10.01 -4.88 7.00
N LEU A 25 -10.68 -3.79 6.61
CA LEU A 25 -10.08 -2.45 6.51
C LEU A 25 -10.30 -1.58 7.76
N GLU A 26 -11.26 -1.91 8.62
CA GLU A 26 -11.58 -1.06 9.79
C GLU A 26 -10.64 -1.29 10.99
N ASN A 27 -10.02 -2.47 11.09
CA ASN A 27 -9.16 -2.82 12.23
C ASN A 27 -7.73 -2.26 12.14
N TYR A 28 -7.38 -1.53 11.07
CA TYR A 28 -6.06 -0.88 10.96
C TYR A 28 -6.00 0.52 11.61
N ASN A 29 -7.14 1.04 12.09
CA ASN A 29 -7.26 2.34 12.74
C ASN A 29 -7.33 2.26 14.28
N ALA A 30 -6.89 1.16 14.88
CA ALA A 30 -6.64 1.14 16.32
C ALA A 30 -5.46 2.08 16.60
N GLU A 31 -5.75 3.17 17.32
CA GLU A 31 -4.82 4.22 17.71
C GLU A 31 -3.52 3.65 18.28
N VAL A 32 -2.51 3.50 17.41
CA VAL A 32 -1.13 3.36 17.84
C VAL A 32 -0.70 4.77 18.25
N ASP A 33 -0.47 4.97 19.55
CA ASP A 33 0.26 6.11 20.07
C ASP A 33 1.65 6.12 19.44
N HIS A 34 1.73 6.73 18.26
CA HIS A 34 2.98 7.07 17.62
C HIS A 34 3.52 8.28 18.36
N GLY A 35 4.14 8.02 19.52
CA GLY A 35 5.12 8.92 20.09
C GLY A 35 6.04 9.33 18.95
N SER A 36 5.95 10.60 18.57
CA SER A 36 6.58 11.14 17.37
C SER A 36 8.04 10.69 17.34
N PRO A 37 8.46 9.86 16.37
CA PRO A 37 9.87 9.57 16.24
C PRO A 37 10.53 10.89 15.86
N ASP A 38 11.32 11.41 16.79
CA ASP A 38 12.18 12.55 16.58
C ASP A 38 13.17 12.22 15.46
N ASN A 39 12.72 12.39 14.23
CA ASN A 39 13.51 12.28 13.02
C ASN A 39 14.33 13.57 12.89
N THR A 40 15.13 13.88 13.90
CA THR A 40 16.33 14.68 13.67
C THR A 40 17.21 13.88 12.73
N PRO A 41 17.51 14.37 11.52
CA PRO A 41 18.44 13.69 10.64
C PRO A 41 19.78 13.65 11.35
N VAL A 42 20.31 12.45 11.61
CA VAL A 42 21.71 12.31 11.99
C VAL A 42 22.52 12.68 10.75
N VAL A 43 22.82 13.97 10.63
CA VAL A 43 23.73 14.53 9.63
C VAL A 43 25.05 13.80 9.78
N SER A 44 25.34 12.91 8.82
CA SER A 44 26.67 12.37 8.65
C SER A 44 27.58 13.53 8.31
N ASP A 45 28.49 13.86 9.24
CA ASP A 45 29.53 14.88 9.14
C ASP A 45 30.43 14.63 7.90
N ARG A 46 29.96 15.03 6.72
CA ARG A 46 30.82 15.41 5.62
C ARG A 46 31.02 16.91 5.76
N ARG A 47 32.02 17.29 6.54
CA ARG A 47 32.50 18.67 6.67
C ARG A 47 32.94 19.20 5.30
N ALA A 48 32.00 19.72 4.52
CA ALA A 48 32.26 20.88 3.69
C ALA A 48 32.09 22.09 4.62
N ASN A 49 33.14 22.87 4.79
CA ASN A 49 33.08 24.15 5.50
C ASN A 49 32.20 25.11 4.68
N ASP A 50 30.89 25.12 4.93
CA ASP A 50 29.99 26.21 4.57
C ASP A 50 29.64 26.97 5.86
N GLU A 51 30.60 27.77 6.34
CA GLU A 51 30.49 28.51 7.60
C GLU A 51 29.80 29.89 7.47
N ASP A 52 29.05 30.18 6.39
CA ASP A 52 28.62 31.58 6.16
C ASP A 52 27.16 31.82 5.72
N ASP A 53 26.24 30.85 5.84
CA ASP A 53 24.83 31.11 5.45
C ASP A 53 23.76 30.53 6.42
N ALA A 54 24.13 30.32 7.68
CA ALA A 54 23.16 29.98 8.72
C ALA A 54 22.30 31.23 9.04
N ALA A 55 21.10 31.30 8.46
CA ALA A 55 20.10 32.29 8.85
C ALA A 55 19.87 32.23 10.37
N PRO A 56 19.78 33.38 11.06
CA PRO A 56 19.62 33.37 12.51
C PRO A 56 18.34 32.63 12.91
N GLU A 57 18.41 31.89 14.02
CA GLU A 57 17.37 30.96 14.52
C GLU A 57 15.99 31.64 14.76
N ASN A 58 15.94 32.96 14.71
CA ASN A 58 14.76 33.81 14.89
C ASN A 58 14.45 34.74 13.71
N ALA A 59 15.00 34.47 12.51
CA ALA A 59 14.65 35.22 11.31
C ALA A 59 13.19 34.96 10.93
N GLU A 60 12.37 36.00 10.98
CA GLU A 60 11.00 35.93 10.47
C GLU A 60 11.06 35.89 8.94
N LEU A 61 10.71 34.74 8.34
CA LEU A 61 10.69 34.57 6.89
C LEU A 61 9.50 35.34 6.31
N VAL A 62 9.76 36.54 5.77
CA VAL A 62 8.75 37.39 5.14
C VAL A 62 8.82 37.25 3.63
N TRP A 63 7.69 36.93 2.99
CA TRP A 63 7.55 37.00 1.54
C TRP A 63 7.79 38.43 1.07
N ARG A 64 8.77 38.63 0.19
CA ARG A 64 9.07 39.95 -0.36
C ARG A 64 7.98 40.31 -1.38
N GLU A 65 7.47 41.54 -1.31
CA GLU A 65 6.44 42.06 -2.24
C GLU A 65 7.01 42.31 -3.66
N THR A 66 8.34 42.45 -3.76
CA THR A 66 9.08 42.69 -4.99
C THR A 66 9.65 41.39 -5.56
N TYR A 67 9.41 41.15 -6.85
CA TYR A 67 10.01 40.04 -7.58
C TYR A 67 11.43 40.38 -8.05
N GLU A 68 12.38 39.50 -7.76
CA GLU A 68 13.76 39.56 -8.24
C GLU A 68 14.00 38.31 -9.09
N GLU A 69 14.40 38.47 -10.36
CA GLU A 69 14.79 37.34 -11.20
C GLU A 69 16.15 36.84 -10.73
N LEU A 70 16.13 35.72 -10.02
CA LEU A 70 17.33 34.99 -9.66
C LEU A 70 17.78 34.16 -10.86
N ASP A 71 19.06 34.24 -11.21
CA ASP A 71 19.71 33.35 -12.15
C ASP A 71 19.93 32.00 -11.47
N ILE A 72 18.91 31.15 -11.50
CA ILE A 72 18.92 29.82 -10.90
C ILE A 72 19.42 28.84 -11.96
N ASP A 73 20.43 28.06 -11.61
CA ASP A 73 20.92 26.99 -12.47
C ASP A 73 19.77 26.06 -12.91
N PRO A 74 19.71 25.66 -14.19
CA PRO A 74 18.67 24.77 -14.65
C PRO A 74 18.79 23.39 -13.98
N PHE A 75 17.63 22.78 -13.69
CA PHE A 75 17.59 21.40 -13.22
C PHE A 75 18.05 20.44 -14.33
N ILE A 76 19.32 20.05 -14.28
CA ILE A 76 19.97 19.15 -15.25
C ILE A 76 20.01 17.69 -14.81
N GLN A 77 19.57 17.37 -13.59
CA GLN A 77 19.58 16.01 -13.08
C GLN A 77 18.53 15.16 -13.80
N THR A 78 18.90 13.93 -14.14
CA THR A 78 17.96 12.95 -14.69
C THR A 78 16.94 12.59 -13.60
N THR A 79 15.66 12.85 -13.86
CA THR A 79 14.56 12.57 -12.93
C THR A 79 13.71 11.40 -13.43
N GLY A 80 13.00 10.74 -12.52
CA GLY A 80 12.05 9.67 -12.83
C GLY A 80 12.46 8.29 -12.30
N PRO A 81 11.70 7.25 -12.65
CA PRO A 81 11.96 5.89 -12.22
C PRO A 81 13.36 5.43 -12.67
N SER A 82 14.16 4.95 -11.71
CA SER A 82 15.48 4.38 -11.99
C SER A 82 15.43 2.87 -11.80
N HIS A 83 15.69 2.12 -12.87
CA HIS A 83 15.76 0.65 -12.84
C HIS A 83 16.77 0.16 -13.89
N ASN A 84 17.27 -1.06 -13.71
CA ASN A 84 18.29 -1.68 -14.57
C ASN A 84 17.69 -2.72 -15.53
N LEU A 85 16.41 -2.60 -15.88
CA LEU A 85 15.76 -3.55 -16.80
C LEU A 85 16.14 -3.25 -18.25
N ASN A 86 16.03 -4.25 -19.11
CA ASN A 86 16.21 -4.10 -20.54
C ASN A 86 15.18 -3.10 -21.12
N PRO A 87 15.52 -2.29 -22.13
CA PRO A 87 14.54 -1.46 -22.85
C PRO A 87 13.31 -2.22 -23.37
N ASN A 88 13.44 -3.51 -23.65
CA ASN A 88 12.35 -4.40 -24.09
C ASN A 88 11.82 -5.30 -22.96
N ALA A 89 12.04 -4.93 -21.70
CA ALA A 89 11.53 -5.69 -20.57
C ALA A 89 9.99 -5.71 -20.57
N SER A 90 9.43 -6.86 -20.23
CA SER A 90 8.00 -7.08 -20.11
C SER A 90 7.40 -6.37 -18.92
N GLU A 91 6.10 -6.10 -18.96
CA GLU A 91 5.34 -5.50 -17.86
C GLU A 91 5.48 -6.32 -16.56
N LEU A 92 5.58 -7.65 -16.69
CA LEU A 92 5.81 -8.55 -15.56
C LEU A 92 7.18 -8.32 -14.89
N GLU A 93 8.23 -7.99 -15.66
CA GLU A 93 9.55 -7.70 -15.10
C GLU A 93 9.56 -6.37 -14.33
N TYR A 94 8.80 -5.38 -14.79
CA TYR A 94 8.60 -4.15 -14.03
C TYR A 94 7.80 -4.39 -12.75
N PHE A 95 6.75 -5.20 -12.82
CA PHE A 95 5.96 -5.57 -11.64
C PHE A 95 6.82 -6.23 -10.56
N LYS A 96 7.75 -7.10 -10.97
CA LYS A 96 8.69 -7.77 -10.07
C LYS A 96 9.71 -6.85 -9.40
N LEU A 97 9.82 -5.58 -9.82
CA LEU A 97 10.60 -4.59 -9.05
C LEU A 97 9.95 -4.27 -7.71
N PHE A 98 8.62 -4.44 -7.59
CA PHE A 98 7.86 -4.20 -6.37
C PHE A 98 7.57 -5.50 -5.62
N PHE A 99 7.18 -6.55 -6.35
CA PHE A 99 6.87 -7.87 -5.81
C PHE A 99 7.92 -8.87 -6.28
N ASP A 100 9.06 -8.84 -5.61
CA ASP A 100 10.15 -9.76 -5.92
C ASP A 100 9.82 -11.20 -5.48
N ASP A 101 10.64 -12.13 -5.95
CA ASP A 101 10.45 -13.55 -5.65
C ASP A 101 10.52 -13.81 -4.13
N ASN A 102 11.37 -13.09 -3.39
CA ASN A 102 11.50 -13.27 -1.94
C ASN A 102 10.22 -12.88 -1.20
N MET A 103 9.62 -11.74 -1.57
CA MET A 103 8.37 -11.27 -1.01
C MET A 103 7.23 -12.25 -1.28
N LEU A 104 7.12 -12.75 -2.52
CA LEU A 104 6.11 -13.74 -2.88
C LEU A 104 6.27 -15.04 -2.08
N GLU A 105 7.49 -15.55 -1.94
CA GLU A 105 7.77 -16.73 -1.10
C GLU A 105 7.45 -16.48 0.37
N LYS A 106 7.72 -15.26 0.87
CA LYS A 106 7.38 -14.89 2.24
C LYS A 106 5.87 -14.86 2.46
N ILE A 107 5.10 -14.34 1.51
CA ILE A 107 3.64 -14.36 1.56
C ILE A 107 3.14 -15.81 1.63
N VAL A 108 3.62 -16.68 0.74
CA VAL A 108 3.29 -18.11 0.73
C VAL A 108 3.57 -18.75 2.09
N SER A 109 4.80 -18.56 2.61
CA SER A 109 5.21 -19.13 3.89
C SER A 109 4.33 -18.66 5.05
N GLN A 110 4.01 -17.36 5.11
CA GLN A 110 3.20 -16.82 6.20
C GLN A 110 1.73 -17.24 6.10
N THR A 111 1.16 -17.28 4.90
CA THR A 111 -0.21 -17.76 4.67
C THR A 111 -0.36 -19.21 5.15
N ASN A 112 0.56 -20.09 4.75
CA ASN A 112 0.51 -21.51 5.15
C ASN A 112 0.77 -21.68 6.66
N GLN A 113 1.71 -20.93 7.21
CA GLN A 113 1.97 -20.93 8.65
C GLN A 113 0.73 -20.48 9.44
N TYR A 114 0.05 -19.44 8.99
CA TYR A 114 -1.16 -18.93 9.62
C TYR A 114 -2.30 -19.95 9.56
N ALA A 115 -2.52 -20.59 8.41
CA ALA A 115 -3.55 -21.62 8.26
C ALA A 115 -3.30 -22.82 9.17
N ALA A 116 -2.04 -23.24 9.32
CA ALA A 116 -1.66 -24.33 10.22
C ALA A 116 -1.91 -23.99 11.70
N GLN A 117 -1.78 -22.72 12.08
CA GLN A 117 -1.93 -22.26 13.48
C GLN A 117 -3.40 -22.03 13.88
N ASN A 118 -4.25 -21.57 12.97
CA ASN A 118 -5.63 -21.16 13.28
C ASN A 118 -6.67 -22.28 13.16
N GLY A 119 -6.19 -23.53 13.03
CA GLY A 119 -7.04 -24.70 12.84
C GLY A 119 -7.17 -25.00 11.34
N PRO A 120 -6.51 -26.06 10.84
CA PRO A 120 -6.60 -26.41 9.44
C PRO A 120 -8.04 -26.78 9.12
N ASP A 121 -8.70 -25.97 8.30
CA ASP A 121 -9.91 -26.41 7.59
C ASP A 121 -9.58 -27.77 6.95
N PRO A 122 -10.41 -28.81 7.10
CA PRO A 122 -10.19 -30.10 6.45
C PRO A 122 -10.00 -30.01 4.93
N LEU A 123 -10.46 -28.93 4.31
CA LEU A 123 -10.31 -28.62 2.89
C LEU A 123 -9.11 -27.72 2.58
N TRP A 124 -8.40 -27.21 3.59
CA TRP A 124 -7.22 -26.38 3.40
C TRP A 124 -6.09 -27.17 2.75
N SER A 125 -5.50 -26.59 1.72
CA SER A 125 -4.25 -27.03 1.11
C SER A 125 -3.24 -25.89 1.16
N ASP A 126 -1.97 -26.23 1.39
CA ASP A 126 -0.88 -25.26 1.34
C ASP A 126 -0.91 -24.49 0.01
N THR A 127 -0.93 -23.18 0.12
CA THR A 127 -0.87 -22.27 -1.01
C THR A 127 0.53 -22.31 -1.63
N THR A 128 0.59 -22.14 -2.94
CA THR A 128 1.79 -22.09 -3.75
C THR A 128 2.09 -20.69 -4.26
N ARG A 129 3.32 -20.50 -4.75
CA ARG A 129 3.72 -19.24 -5.37
C ARG A 129 2.87 -18.87 -6.58
N ASP A 130 2.50 -19.85 -7.39
CA ASP A 130 1.69 -19.64 -8.59
C ASP A 130 0.28 -19.17 -8.22
N GLU A 131 -0.30 -19.73 -7.16
CA GLU A 131 -1.61 -19.32 -6.64
C GLU A 131 -1.59 -17.90 -6.06
N ILE A 132 -0.57 -17.53 -5.27
CA ILE A 132 -0.42 -16.14 -4.80
C ILE A 132 -0.25 -15.18 -5.97
N SER A 133 0.53 -15.56 -6.98
CA SER A 133 0.73 -14.74 -8.18
C SER A 133 -0.56 -14.57 -8.97
N ALA A 134 -1.36 -15.63 -9.11
CA ALA A 134 -2.66 -15.60 -9.76
C ALA A 134 -3.68 -14.76 -8.96
N PHE A 135 -3.69 -14.91 -7.63
CA PHE A 135 -4.54 -14.13 -6.73
C PHE A 135 -4.25 -12.63 -6.84
N ILE A 136 -2.97 -12.23 -6.80
CA ILE A 136 -2.57 -10.83 -7.01
C ILE A 136 -2.96 -10.36 -8.41
N GLY A 137 -2.74 -11.18 -9.43
CA GLY A 137 -3.13 -10.89 -10.81
C GLY A 137 -4.62 -10.62 -10.98
N ALA A 138 -5.48 -11.33 -10.24
CA ALA A 138 -6.93 -11.15 -10.28
C ALA A 138 -7.37 -9.76 -9.80
N PHE A 139 -6.66 -9.13 -8.85
CA PHE A 139 -6.98 -7.77 -8.40
C PHE A 139 -6.76 -6.69 -9.46
N PHE A 140 -5.93 -6.93 -10.47
CA PHE A 140 -5.70 -5.97 -11.55
C PHE A 140 -6.75 -6.07 -12.67
N ILE A 141 -7.54 -7.14 -12.69
CA ILE A 141 -8.51 -7.44 -13.75
C ILE A 141 -9.95 -7.20 -13.26
N SER A 142 -10.17 -7.16 -11.95
CA SER A 142 -11.45 -6.82 -11.33
C SER A 142 -11.78 -5.33 -11.38
#